data_AF-A0A6S7JVI9-F1
#
_entry.id   AF-A0A6S7JVI9-F1
#
_cell.length_a   1.000
_cell.length_b   1.000
_cell.length_c   1.000
_cell.angle_alpha   90.00
_cell.angle_beta   90.00
_cell.angle_gamma   90.00
#
_symmetry.space_group_name_H-M   'P 1'
#
loop_
_entity.id
_entity.type
_entity.pdbx_description
1 polymer ?
#
loop_
_entity_poly.entity_id
_entity_poly.type
_entity_poly.pdbx_seq_one_letter_code
_entity_poly.pdbx_strand_id
1 'polypeptide(L)'
;MAAEILGHSDKVSKEIHESTLRKLKLFDSLRGKDVKESAIPFWDVVVVTAVDKKQLFAYELQIEAKLSRGELPKGVIFKVVSDPAGPKIGNGGATLHAIEELEKGLGAEFLSQCKILMIHAGGFSQRLPSASVLGKIFTAVPY
;
A
#
# COMPACT_ATOMS: atom_id res chain seq x y z
N MET A 1 0.52 35.17 -21.57
CA MET A 1 1.25 34.87 -20.32
C MET A 1 0.35 34.38 -19.16
N ALA A 2 -0.43 35.22 -18.46
CA ALA A 2 -1.25 34.73 -17.32
C ALA A 2 -2.40 33.76 -17.74
N ALA A 3 -3.06 34.02 -18.88
CA ALA A 3 -4.12 33.16 -19.41
C ALA A 3 -3.60 31.81 -19.96
N GLU A 4 -2.38 31.77 -20.47
CA GLU A 4 -1.73 30.52 -20.90
C GLU A 4 -1.33 29.65 -19.71
N ILE A 5 -0.87 30.27 -18.61
CA ILE A 5 -0.51 29.56 -17.38
C ILE A 5 -1.77 28.94 -16.72
N LEU A 6 -2.88 29.68 -16.70
CA LEU A 6 -4.17 29.17 -16.19
C LEU A 6 -4.74 28.06 -17.08
N GLY A 7 -4.74 28.23 -18.41
CA GLY A 7 -5.21 27.20 -19.34
C GLY A 7 -4.35 25.93 -19.34
N HIS A 8 -3.05 26.04 -19.05
CA HIS A 8 -2.16 24.89 -18.89
C HIS A 8 -2.43 24.14 -17.57
N SER A 9 -2.68 24.86 -16.47
CA SER A 9 -3.05 24.28 -15.17
C SER A 9 -4.36 23.50 -15.23
N ASP A 10 -5.37 24.01 -15.94
CA ASP A 10 -6.67 23.33 -16.11
C ASP A 10 -6.55 22.06 -16.96
N LYS A 11 -5.71 22.09 -18.01
CA LYS A 11 -5.43 20.92 -18.83
C LYS A 11 -4.70 19.82 -18.04
N VAL A 12 -3.65 20.18 -17.30
CA VAL A 12 -2.91 19.23 -16.43
C VAL A 12 -3.84 18.64 -15.38
N SER A 13 -4.69 19.46 -14.76
CA SER A 13 -5.66 18.99 -13.76
C SER A 13 -6.65 17.99 -14.35
N LYS A 14 -7.13 18.24 -15.58
CA LYS A 14 -8.01 17.33 -16.30
C LYS A 14 -7.31 16.01 -16.65
N GLU A 15 -6.07 16.06 -17.12
CA GLU A 15 -5.27 14.86 -17.43
C GLU A 15 -5.01 14.00 -16.19
N ILE A 16 -4.70 14.62 -15.04
CA ILE A 16 -4.53 13.93 -13.75
C ILE A 16 -5.84 13.27 -13.32
N HIS A 17 -6.96 13.98 -13.43
CA HIS A 17 -8.27 13.45 -13.07
C HIS A 17 -8.65 12.24 -13.93
N GLU A 18 -8.52 12.34 -15.25
CA GLU A 18 -8.78 11.23 -16.17
C GLU A 18 -7.85 10.03 -15.92
N SER A 19 -6.56 10.29 -15.66
CA SER A 19 -5.58 9.26 -15.30
C SER A 19 -5.96 8.55 -14.00
N THR A 20 -6.43 9.29 -13.01
CA THR A 20 -6.90 8.75 -11.72
C THR A 20 -8.12 7.85 -11.93
N LEU A 21 -9.13 8.33 -12.67
CA LEU A 21 -10.31 7.52 -12.98
C LEU A 21 -9.97 6.24 -13.75
N ARG A 22 -9.02 6.29 -14.69
CA ARG A 22 -8.55 5.09 -15.40
C ARG A 22 -7.92 4.09 -14.44
N LYS A 23 -7.05 4.53 -13.53
CA LYS A 23 -6.41 3.65 -12.52
C LYS A 23 -7.42 3.05 -11.56
N LEU A 24 -8.40 3.84 -11.11
CA LEU A 24 -9.48 3.35 -10.23
C LEU A 24 -10.31 2.27 -10.94
N LYS A 25 -10.74 2.51 -12.19
CA LYS A 25 -11.47 1.51 -12.98
C LYS A 25 -10.66 0.23 -13.20
N LEU A 26 -9.35 0.35 -13.43
CA LEU A 26 -8.45 -0.78 -13.59
C LEU A 26 -8.31 -1.57 -12.28
N PHE A 27 -8.18 -0.88 -11.14
CA PHE A 27 -8.12 -1.53 -9.85
C PHE A 27 -9.44 -2.22 -9.48
N ASP A 28 -10.58 -1.56 -9.74
CA ASP A 28 -11.89 -2.14 -9.49
C ASP A 28 -12.15 -3.38 -10.34
N SER A 29 -11.59 -3.47 -11.55
CA SER A 29 -11.70 -4.67 -12.39
C SER A 29 -10.89 -5.87 -11.87
N LEU A 30 -9.90 -5.63 -10.99
CA LEU A 30 -9.03 -6.62 -10.36
C LEU A 30 -9.54 -7.13 -9.01
N ARG A 31 -10.38 -6.36 -8.31
CA ARG A 31 -10.87 -6.69 -6.97
C ARG A 31 -11.50 -8.10 -6.93
N GLY A 32 -11.06 -8.92 -5.96
CA GLY A 32 -11.55 -10.28 -5.75
C GLY A 32 -11.12 -11.32 -6.78
N LYS A 33 -10.40 -10.92 -7.83
CA LYS A 33 -9.90 -11.79 -8.90
C LYS A 33 -8.41 -12.08 -8.72
N ASP A 34 -7.94 -13.18 -9.28
CA ASP A 34 -6.51 -13.46 -9.33
C ASP A 34 -5.81 -12.55 -10.36
N VAL A 35 -4.77 -11.85 -9.95
CA VAL A 35 -4.02 -10.95 -10.84
C VAL A 35 -3.41 -11.70 -12.02
N LYS A 36 -3.02 -12.97 -11.84
CA LYS A 36 -2.38 -13.79 -12.89
C LYS A 36 -3.36 -14.12 -14.01
N GLU A 37 -4.66 -14.20 -13.72
CA GLU A 37 -5.72 -14.45 -14.70
C GLU A 37 -6.16 -13.19 -15.44
N SER A 38 -5.87 -12.01 -14.89
CA SER A 38 -6.41 -10.74 -15.38
C SER A 38 -5.64 -10.12 -16.58
N ALA A 39 -4.43 -10.61 -16.86
CA ALA A 39 -3.45 -10.01 -17.78
C ALA A 39 -3.09 -8.53 -17.48
N ILE A 40 -3.60 -7.96 -16.39
CA ILE A 40 -3.30 -6.60 -15.94
C ILE A 40 -2.06 -6.66 -15.04
N PRO A 41 -0.98 -5.92 -15.35
CA PRO A 41 0.19 -5.88 -14.50
C PRO A 41 -0.15 -5.38 -13.09
N PHE A 42 0.25 -6.15 -12.08
CA PHE A 42 0.12 -5.79 -10.67
C PHE A 42 1.42 -6.13 -9.92
N TRP A 43 1.49 -5.77 -8.65
CA TRP A 43 2.61 -6.14 -7.78
C TRP A 43 2.47 -7.60 -7.32
N ASP A 44 3.60 -8.30 -7.22
CA ASP A 44 3.66 -9.68 -6.71
C ASP A 44 3.59 -9.68 -5.18
N VAL A 45 4.20 -8.67 -4.56
CA VAL A 45 4.24 -8.49 -3.10
C VAL A 45 3.83 -7.06 -2.74
N VAL A 46 2.94 -6.91 -1.78
CA VAL A 46 2.59 -5.64 -1.17
C VAL A 46 2.97 -5.69 0.30
N VAL A 47 3.85 -4.78 0.70
CA VAL A 47 4.41 -4.72 2.05
C VAL A 47 3.87 -3.49 2.75
N VAL A 48 3.35 -3.67 3.97
CA VAL A 48 2.89 -2.58 4.83
C VAL A 48 3.78 -2.54 6.06
N THR A 49 4.51 -1.45 6.28
CA THR A 49 5.31 -1.32 7.51
C THR A 49 4.45 -0.84 8.68
N ALA A 50 4.77 -1.30 9.88
CA ALA A 50 4.11 -0.97 11.13
C ALA A 50 5.13 -0.55 12.20
N VAL A 51 4.72 0.23 13.19
CA VAL A 51 5.61 0.75 14.24
C VAL A 51 5.90 -0.25 15.36
N ASP A 52 5.02 -1.24 15.54
CA ASP A 52 5.17 -2.28 16.56
C ASP A 52 4.29 -3.50 16.21
N LYS A 53 4.41 -4.57 17.02
CA LYS A 53 3.67 -5.82 16.84
C LYS A 53 2.15 -5.67 17.00
N LYS A 54 1.68 -4.70 17.81
CA LYS A 54 0.23 -4.48 17.98
C LYS A 54 -0.37 -3.88 16.71
N GLN A 55 0.32 -2.91 16.13
CA GLN A 55 -0.07 -2.31 14.86
C GLN A 55 0.05 -3.33 13.72
N LEU A 56 1.08 -4.18 13.72
CA LEU A 56 1.19 -5.28 12.76
C LEU A 56 -0.04 -6.18 12.79
N PHE A 57 -0.43 -6.67 13.97
CA PHE A 57 -1.59 -7.54 14.11
C PHE A 57 -2.89 -6.86 13.64
N ALA A 58 -3.07 -5.58 13.98
CA ALA A 58 -4.23 -4.82 13.51
C ALA A 58 -4.26 -4.71 11.97
N TYR A 59 -3.09 -4.50 11.34
CA TYR A 59 -2.99 -4.36 9.89
C TYR A 59 -3.21 -5.69 9.16
N GLU A 60 -2.70 -6.80 9.71
CA GLU A 60 -2.98 -8.15 9.19
C GLU A 60 -4.48 -8.44 9.20
N LEU A 61 -5.17 -8.18 10.32
CA LEU A 61 -6.63 -8.33 10.41
C LEU A 61 -7.38 -7.46 9.39
N GLN A 62 -6.94 -6.22 9.16
CA GLN A 62 -7.53 -5.34 8.15
C GLN A 62 -7.36 -5.89 6.73
N ILE A 63 -6.16 -6.37 6.40
CA ILE A 63 -5.84 -6.96 5.09
C ILE A 63 -6.66 -8.23 4.86
N GLU A 64 -6.69 -9.14 5.83
CA GLU A 64 -7.48 -10.38 5.77
C GLU A 64 -8.97 -10.08 5.56
N ALA A 65 -9.53 -9.13 6.33
CA ALA A 65 -10.92 -8.74 6.20
C ALA A 65 -11.22 -8.11 4.83
N LYS A 66 -10.26 -7.40 4.23
CA LYS A 66 -10.41 -6.83 2.87
C LYS A 66 -10.31 -7.90 1.79
N LEU A 67 -9.42 -8.87 1.94
CA LEU A 67 -9.33 -10.03 1.04
C LEU A 67 -10.61 -10.87 1.07
N SER A 68 -11.17 -11.12 2.27
CA SER A 68 -12.40 -11.92 2.41
C SER A 68 -13.63 -11.24 1.80
N ARG A 69 -13.69 -9.90 1.84
CA ARG A 69 -14.73 -9.11 1.15
C ARG A 69 -14.45 -8.90 -0.35
N GLY A 70 -13.35 -9.42 -0.88
CA GLY A 70 -12.96 -9.23 -2.28
C GLY A 70 -12.57 -7.78 -2.61
N GLU A 71 -12.24 -6.96 -1.62
CA GLU A 71 -11.79 -5.58 -1.85
C GLU A 71 -10.35 -5.51 -2.36
N LEU A 72 -9.56 -6.56 -2.16
CA LEU A 72 -8.20 -6.66 -2.66
C LEU A 72 -8.11 -7.76 -3.73
N PRO A 73 -7.20 -7.63 -4.70
CA PRO A 73 -6.95 -8.69 -5.67
C PRO A 73 -6.30 -9.91 -5.01
N LYS A 74 -6.55 -11.09 -5.57
CA LYS A 74 -5.94 -12.37 -5.18
C LYS A 74 -4.66 -12.61 -5.99
N GLY A 75 -3.87 -13.61 -5.60
CA GLY A 75 -2.61 -13.94 -6.27
C GLY A 75 -1.45 -12.98 -5.92
N VAL A 76 -1.65 -12.11 -4.94
CA VAL A 76 -0.68 -11.13 -4.41
C VAL A 76 -0.30 -11.51 -2.98
N ILE A 77 0.99 -11.45 -2.66
CA ILE A 77 1.47 -11.68 -1.30
C ILE A 77 1.38 -10.37 -0.52
N PHE A 78 0.45 -10.28 0.43
CA PHE A 78 0.40 -9.16 1.37
C PHE A 78 1.19 -9.49 2.62
N LYS A 79 2.17 -8.66 2.96
CA LYS A 79 3.01 -8.82 4.16
C LYS A 79 2.99 -7.57 5.01
N VAL A 80 2.83 -7.73 6.32
CA VAL A 80 3.03 -6.65 7.28
C VAL A 80 4.35 -6.87 8.01
N VAL A 81 5.16 -5.83 8.15
CA VAL A 81 6.44 -5.88 8.88
C VAL A 81 6.46 -4.78 9.92
N SER A 82 6.65 -5.13 11.19
CA SER A 82 6.81 -4.15 12.27
C SER A 82 8.28 -3.77 12.44
N ASP A 83 8.54 -2.54 12.87
CA ASP A 83 9.85 -2.17 13.42
C ASP A 83 10.29 -3.17 14.51
N PRO A 84 11.59 -3.48 14.61
CA PRO A 84 12.13 -4.32 15.67
C PRO A 84 11.95 -3.65 17.03
N ALA A 85 12.04 -4.45 18.10
CA ALA A 85 11.93 -3.91 19.46
C ALA A 85 13.01 -2.85 19.72
N GLY A 86 12.59 -1.68 20.18
CA GLY A 86 13.51 -0.57 20.46
C GLY A 86 12.98 0.77 19.94
N PRO A 87 13.87 1.75 19.74
CA PRO A 87 13.52 3.02 19.13
C PRO A 87 12.99 2.84 17.70
N LYS A 88 12.15 3.78 17.26
CA LYS A 88 11.66 3.83 15.87
C LYS A 88 12.84 4.01 14.92
N ILE A 89 12.89 3.18 13.89
CA ILE A 89 14.00 3.15 12.93
C ILE A 89 13.80 4.08 11.72
N GLY A 90 12.63 4.72 11.64
CA GLY A 90 12.26 5.60 10.53
C GLY A 90 12.02 4.84 9.22
N ASN A 91 11.63 5.55 8.16
CA ASN A 91 11.23 4.90 6.90
C ASN A 91 12.39 4.12 6.24
N GLY A 92 13.59 4.70 6.21
CA GLY A 92 14.76 4.04 5.63
C GLY A 92 15.14 2.75 6.37
N GLY A 93 15.14 2.79 7.71
CA GLY A 93 15.35 1.60 8.53
C GLY A 93 14.23 0.57 8.30
N ALA A 94 12.98 1.01 8.27
CA ALA A 94 11.83 0.13 8.04
C ALA A 94 11.90 -0.55 6.66
N THR A 95 12.39 0.14 5.63
CA THR A 95 12.65 -0.49 4.31
C THR A 95 13.68 -1.60 4.41
N LEU A 96 14.85 -1.34 5.01
CA LEU A 96 15.91 -2.34 5.13
C LEU A 96 15.47 -3.54 5.96
N HIS A 97 14.79 -3.29 7.08
CA HIS A 97 14.25 -4.35 7.91
C HIS A 97 13.17 -5.16 7.19
N ALA A 98 12.27 -4.51 6.43
CA ALA A 98 11.27 -5.21 5.64
C ALA A 98 11.89 -6.09 4.55
N ILE A 99 12.96 -5.62 3.88
CA ILE A 99 13.69 -6.45 2.90
C ILE A 99 14.30 -7.68 3.59
N GLU A 100 14.96 -7.49 4.73
CA GLU A 100 15.54 -8.59 5.50
C GLU A 100 14.48 -9.64 5.91
N GLU A 101 13.31 -9.20 6.39
CA GLU A 101 12.21 -10.09 6.78
C GLU A 101 11.57 -10.80 5.58
N LEU A 102 11.50 -10.13 4.42
CA LEU A 102 11.05 -10.77 3.18
C LEU A 102 12.05 -11.81 2.71
N GLU A 103 13.36 -11.52 2.74
CA GLU A 103 14.39 -12.48 2.33
C GLU A 103 14.37 -13.73 3.21
N LYS A 104 14.21 -13.57 4.53
CA LYS A 104 14.04 -14.70 5.46
C LYS A 104 12.78 -15.52 5.17
N GLY A 105 11.68 -14.88 4.79
CA GLY A 105 10.37 -15.52 4.63
C GLY A 105 10.10 -16.10 3.24
N LEU A 106 10.60 -15.47 2.19
CA LEU A 106 10.29 -15.77 0.78
C LEU A 106 11.52 -16.16 -0.04
N GLY A 107 12.74 -15.87 0.45
CA GLY A 107 13.99 -16.17 -0.23
C GLY A 107 14.42 -15.10 -1.24
N ALA A 108 15.72 -14.82 -1.29
CA ALA A 108 16.29 -13.79 -2.16
C ALA A 108 16.09 -14.07 -3.66
N GLU A 109 16.14 -15.34 -4.07
CA GLU A 109 15.95 -15.73 -5.48
C GLU A 109 14.55 -15.35 -5.99
N PHE A 110 13.51 -15.69 -5.23
CA PHE A 110 12.12 -15.32 -5.56
C PHE A 110 11.95 -13.80 -5.60
N LEU A 111 12.46 -13.09 -4.58
CA LEU A 111 12.32 -11.64 -4.48
C LEU A 111 13.00 -10.91 -5.64
N SER A 112 14.11 -11.43 -6.15
CA SER A 112 14.83 -10.84 -7.29
C SER A 112 14.00 -10.75 -8.58
N GLN A 113 12.93 -11.54 -8.67
CA GLN A 113 12.01 -11.58 -9.80
C GLN A 113 10.69 -10.85 -9.55
N CYS A 114 10.46 -10.37 -8.33
CA CYS A 114 9.19 -9.79 -7.92
C CYS A 114 9.14 -8.26 -8.07
N LYS A 115 7.96 -7.76 -8.41
CA LYS A 115 7.60 -6.34 -8.23
C LYS A 115 7.01 -6.15 -6.85
N ILE A 116 7.71 -5.39 -6.01
CA ILE A 116 7.33 -5.17 -4.61
C ILE A 116 6.81 -3.73 -4.43
N LEU A 117 5.62 -3.57 -3.86
CA LEU A 117 5.10 -2.28 -3.41
C LEU A 117 5.37 -2.13 -1.91
N MET A 118 6.20 -1.16 -1.53
CA MET A 118 6.44 -0.82 -0.12
C MET A 118 5.54 0.34 0.30
N ILE A 119 4.73 0.14 1.35
CA ILE A 119 3.86 1.16 1.93
C ILE A 119 4.29 1.42 3.37
N HIS A 120 4.88 2.60 3.59
CA HIS A 120 5.23 3.04 4.94
C HIS A 120 4.00 3.54 5.69
N ALA A 121 3.36 2.63 6.42
CA ALA A 121 2.18 2.93 7.24
C ALA A 121 2.49 2.97 8.75
N GLY A 122 3.76 2.82 9.11
CA GLY A 122 4.24 2.92 10.47
C GLY A 122 4.12 4.33 11.03
N GLY A 123 3.74 4.43 12.30
CA GLY A 123 3.64 5.68 13.03
C GLY A 123 2.28 5.93 13.64
N PHE A 124 2.21 6.96 14.48
CA PHE A 124 0.97 7.34 15.16
C PHE A 124 0.26 8.45 14.39
N SER A 125 -1.06 8.38 14.35
CA SER A 125 -1.87 9.48 13.86
C SER A 125 -1.96 10.58 14.90
N GLN A 126 -1.00 11.48 14.87
CA GLN A 126 -0.96 12.63 15.79
C GLN A 126 -2.11 13.61 15.56
N ARG A 127 -2.55 13.77 14.30
CA ARG A 127 -3.64 14.71 13.94
C ARG A 127 -5.03 14.08 13.95
N LEU A 128 -5.12 12.77 13.85
CA LEU A 128 -6.38 12.04 13.93
C LEU A 128 -6.20 10.81 14.82
N PRO A 129 -6.19 10.96 16.16
CA PRO A 129 -5.85 9.88 17.08
C PRO A 129 -6.69 8.62 16.90
N SER A 130 -7.96 8.75 16.53
CA SER A 130 -8.86 7.64 16.21
C SER A 130 -8.34 6.73 15.08
N ALA A 131 -7.60 7.28 14.12
CA ALA A 131 -6.97 6.53 13.03
C ALA A 131 -5.65 5.84 13.43
N SER A 132 -5.14 6.05 14.65
CA SER A 132 -3.91 5.37 15.12
C SER A 132 -4.13 3.88 15.38
N VAL A 133 -5.32 3.52 15.88
CA VAL A 133 -5.64 2.13 16.26
C VAL A 133 -5.85 1.25 15.03
N LEU A 134 -6.59 1.76 14.04
CA LEU A 134 -6.90 1.02 12.81
C LEU A 134 -5.86 1.23 11.70
N GLY A 135 -4.99 2.24 11.84
CA GLY A 135 -4.06 2.66 10.79
C GLY A 135 -4.68 3.67 9.83
N LYS A 136 -3.96 4.76 9.58
CA LYS A 136 -4.36 5.77 8.59
C LYS A 136 -4.59 5.18 7.21
N ILE A 137 -3.78 4.18 6.83
CA ILE A 137 -3.86 3.50 5.55
C ILE A 137 -5.22 2.80 5.33
N PHE A 138 -5.90 2.42 6.41
CA PHE A 138 -7.20 1.75 6.36
C PHE A 138 -8.37 2.69 6.70
N THR A 139 -8.10 3.96 6.99
CA THR A 139 -9.16 4.93 7.29
C THR A 139 -9.85 5.36 6.00
N ALA A 140 -11.19 5.40 6.01
CA ALA A 140 -11.97 5.91 4.90
C ALA A 140 -11.63 7.39 4.65
N VAL A 141 -11.42 7.76 3.38
CA VAL A 141 -11.29 9.17 3.00
C VAL A 141 -12.70 9.78 3.04
N PRO A 142 -12.88 10.97 3.64
CA PRO A 142 -14.16 11.68 3.56
C PRO A 142 -14.53 11.92 2.10
N TYR A 143 -15.78 11.61 1.75
CA TYR A 143 -16.38 11.85 0.44
C TYR A 143 -17.02 13.24 0.38
#